data_AF-A0A0D0X419-F1
#
_entry.id   AF-A0A0D0X419-F1
#
_cell.length_a   1.000
_cell.length_b   1.000
_cell.length_c   1.000
_cell.angle_alpha   90.00
_cell.angle_beta   90.00
_cell.angle_gamma   90.00
#
_symmetry.space_group_name_H-M   'P 1'
#
loop_
_entity.id
_entity.type
_entity.pdbx_description
1 polymer ?
#
loop_
_entity_poly.entity_id
_entity_poly.type
_entity_poly.pdbx_seq_one_letter_code
_entity_poly.pdbx_strand_id
1 'polypeptide(L)'
;MNPDDRPEPSAADLAAIEAEWPLIAAELDLLDAEISLINAADHGGPSPLDWRRLRRAEARVTRTATMPVRPAWSADGCVSHSLAVVGWTGCGYGCEIVRCPDCGGEQVLHRTEDGYRAGMAHAA
;
A
#
# COMPACT_ATOMS: atom_id res chain seq x y z
N MET A 1 -20.45 -11.79 17.83
CA MET A 1 -19.22 -11.87 17.00
C MET A 1 -18.07 -12.09 17.97
N ASN A 2 -17.50 -13.29 18.02
CA ASN A 2 -16.29 -13.51 18.81
C ASN A 2 -15.12 -12.91 18.00
N PRO A 3 -14.18 -12.14 18.59
CA PRO A 3 -13.03 -11.60 17.84
C PRO A 3 -12.17 -12.66 17.14
N ASP A 4 -12.34 -13.94 17.52
CA ASP A 4 -11.70 -15.13 16.97
C ASP A 4 -12.38 -15.67 15.69
N ASP A 5 -13.58 -15.20 15.34
CA ASP A 5 -14.30 -15.62 14.12
C ASP A 5 -13.79 -14.90 12.84
N ARG A 6 -12.70 -14.12 12.92
CA ARG A 6 -12.14 -13.41 11.75
C ARG A 6 -11.28 -14.38 10.94
N PRO A 7 -11.38 -14.37 9.59
CA PRO A 7 -10.52 -15.18 8.76
C PRO A 7 -9.06 -14.85 9.02
N GLU A 8 -8.22 -15.88 9.14
CA GLU A 8 -6.78 -15.71 9.26
C GLU A 8 -6.22 -14.99 8.02
N PRO A 9 -5.16 -14.18 8.18
CA PRO A 9 -4.48 -13.55 7.05
C PRO A 9 -4.01 -14.59 6.03
N SER A 10 -4.20 -14.27 4.75
CA SER A 10 -3.69 -15.09 3.67
C SER A 10 -2.17 -14.94 3.54
N ALA A 11 -1.52 -15.86 2.80
CA ALA A 11 -0.09 -15.73 2.50
C ALA A 11 0.25 -14.43 1.75
N ALA A 12 -0.68 -13.91 0.94
CA ALA A 12 -0.51 -12.62 0.26
C ALA A 12 -0.57 -11.45 1.24
N ASP A 13 -1.45 -11.51 2.24
CA ASP A 13 -1.54 -10.50 3.30
C ASP A 13 -0.26 -10.46 4.12
N LEU A 14 0.28 -11.63 4.49
CA LEU A 14 1.55 -11.73 5.21
C LEU A 14 2.73 -11.23 4.37
N ALA A 15 2.78 -11.55 3.08
CA ALA A 15 3.82 -11.04 2.18
C ALA A 15 3.76 -9.52 2.01
N ALA A 16 2.58 -8.92 2.07
CA ALA A 16 2.43 -7.46 2.04
C ALA A 16 3.03 -6.80 3.29
N ILE A 17 2.83 -7.38 4.47
CA ILE A 17 3.45 -6.90 5.72
C ILE A 17 4.98 -6.97 5.62
N GLU A 18 5.52 -8.09 5.15
CA GLU A 18 6.97 -8.26 4.97
C GLU A 18 7.57 -7.24 3.99
N ALA A 19 6.80 -6.84 2.96
CA ALA A 19 7.22 -5.81 2.01
C ALA A 19 7.33 -4.41 2.63
N GLU A 20 6.58 -4.11 3.69
CA GLU A 20 6.64 -2.83 4.42
C GLU A 20 7.84 -2.77 5.39
N TRP A 21 8.30 -3.92 5.86
CA TRP A 21 9.30 -4.02 6.91
C TRP A 21 10.61 -3.24 6.66
N PRO A 22 11.17 -3.22 5.44
CA PRO A 22 12.38 -2.44 5.17
C PRO A 22 12.19 -0.93 5.41
N LEU A 23 11.01 -0.38 5.10
CA LEU A 23 10.72 1.05 5.31
C LEU A 23 10.56 1.33 6.79
N ILE A 24 9.77 0.51 7.49
CA ILE A 24 9.56 0.61 8.94
C ILE A 24 10.91 0.55 9.67
N ALA A 25 11.80 -0.38 9.30
CA ALA A 25 13.13 -0.48 9.90
C ALA A 25 13.98 0.79 9.66
N ALA A 26 13.90 1.40 8.48
CA ALA A 26 14.60 2.65 8.19
C ALA A 26 14.04 3.84 8.98
N GLU A 27 12.73 3.88 9.21
CA GLU A 27 12.07 4.91 10.01
C GLU A 27 12.40 4.76 11.50
N LEU A 28 12.50 3.53 12.01
CA LEU A 28 12.96 3.26 13.37
C LEU A 28 14.42 3.72 13.57
N ASP A 29 15.31 3.42 12.60
CA ASP A 29 16.69 3.92 12.63
C ASP A 29 16.75 5.47 12.68
N LEU A 30 15.82 6.15 12.00
CA LEU A 30 15.72 7.62 12.01
C LEU A 30 15.23 8.12 13.37
N LEU A 31 14.15 7.53 13.88
CA LEU A 31 13.60 7.87 15.19
C LEU A 31 14.64 7.71 16.30
N ASP A 32 15.42 6.62 16.28
CA ASP A 32 16.50 6.39 17.25
C ASP A 32 17.60 7.47 17.16
N ALA A 33 17.93 7.93 15.95
CA ALA A 33 18.87 9.02 15.75
C ALA A 33 18.32 10.37 16.27
N GLU A 34 17.03 10.64 16.07
CA GLU A 34 16.36 11.84 16.58
C GLU A 34 16.28 11.84 18.11
N ILE A 35 15.90 10.72 18.71
CA ILE A 35 15.89 10.52 20.17
C ILE A 35 17.29 10.78 20.74
N SER A 36 18.34 10.29 20.07
CA SER A 36 19.72 10.53 20.48
C SER A 36 20.08 12.02 20.47
N LEU A 37 19.61 12.79 19.49
CA LEU A 37 19.82 14.24 19.44
C LEU A 37 19.10 14.98 20.56
N ILE A 38 17.86 14.58 20.86
CA ILE A 38 17.06 15.16 21.95
C ILE A 38 17.78 14.91 23.28
N ASN A 39 18.20 13.68 23.54
CA ASN A 39 18.92 13.34 24.77
C ASN A 39 20.28 14.05 24.87
N ALA A 40 20.95 14.28 23.74
CA ALA A 40 22.21 15.02 23.75
C ALA A 40 22.03 16.48 24.18
N ALA A 41 20.86 17.10 23.98
CA ALA A 41 20.59 18.46 24.42
C ALA A 41 20.73 18.63 25.94
N ASP A 42 20.33 17.61 26.72
CA ASP A 42 20.46 17.57 28.17
C ASP A 42 21.90 17.25 28.64
N HIS A 43 22.80 16.93 27.71
CA HIS A 43 24.16 16.43 27.97
C HIS A 43 25.26 17.25 27.26
N GLY A 44 25.04 18.55 27.07
CA GLY A 44 26.02 19.46 26.47
C GLY A 44 25.91 19.63 24.96
N GLY A 45 24.85 19.08 24.36
CA GLY A 45 24.47 19.27 22.97
C GLY A 45 24.91 18.12 22.04
N PRO A 46 24.33 18.03 20.82
CA PRO A 46 24.67 17.01 19.84
C PRO A 46 26.13 17.03 19.38
N SER A 47 26.75 15.86 19.33
CA SER A 47 28.10 15.70 18.79
C SER A 47 28.12 15.66 17.26
N PRO A 48 29.28 15.86 16.61
CA PRO A 48 29.43 15.64 15.18
C PRO A 48 29.08 14.22 14.71
N LEU A 49 29.16 13.22 15.59
CA LEU A 49 28.79 11.84 15.28
C LEU A 49 27.26 11.70 15.22
N ASP A 50 26.52 12.35 16.11
CA ASP A 50 25.05 12.30 16.15
C ASP A 50 24.47 12.89 14.87
N TRP A 51 25.01 14.02 14.42
CA TRP A 51 24.64 14.60 13.11
C TRP A 51 24.95 13.69 11.92
N ARG A 52 26.01 12.88 11.99
CA ARG A 52 26.31 11.89 10.93
C ARG A 52 25.35 10.70 10.99
N ARG A 53 24.90 10.29 12.18
CA ARG A 53 23.90 9.23 12.34
C ARG A 53 22.56 9.68 11.77
N LEU A 54 22.09 10.88 12.13
CA LEU A 54 20.85 11.46 11.61
C LEU A 54 20.85 11.48 10.07
N ARG A 55 21.86 12.10 9.44
CA ARG A 55 21.94 12.17 7.97
C ARG A 55 21.96 10.81 7.29
N ARG A 56 22.56 9.79 7.91
CA ARG A 56 22.58 8.43 7.35
C ARG A 56 21.23 7.75 7.45
N ALA A 57 20.51 7.97 8.54
CA ALA A 57 19.18 7.44 8.75
C ALA A 57 18.17 8.12 7.80
N GLU A 58 18.19 9.45 7.68
CA GLU A 58 17.41 10.20 6.68
C GLU A 58 17.65 9.67 5.27
N ALA A 59 18.92 9.52 4.87
CA ALA A 59 19.26 9.00 3.55
C ALA A 59 18.82 7.54 3.37
N ARG A 60 18.76 6.74 4.43
CA ARG A 60 18.24 5.37 4.39
C ARG A 60 16.73 5.39 4.15
N VAL A 61 15.97 6.20 4.89
CA VAL A 61 14.53 6.39 4.67
C VAL A 61 14.26 6.80 3.24
N THR A 62 14.93 7.82 2.70
CA THR A 62 14.73 8.25 1.31
C THR A 62 14.99 7.11 0.32
N ARG A 63 16.11 6.38 0.45
CA ARG A 63 16.43 5.27 -0.46
C ARG A 63 15.39 4.16 -0.38
N THR A 64 14.97 3.80 0.83
CA THR A 64 13.97 2.74 1.02
C THR A 64 12.59 3.17 0.53
N ALA A 65 12.18 4.42 0.76
CA ALA A 65 10.92 4.97 0.29
C ALA A 65 10.85 5.11 -1.24
N THR A 66 12.00 5.28 -1.92
CA THR A 66 12.06 5.23 -3.40
C THR A 66 11.93 3.82 -3.96
N MET A 67 12.05 2.78 -3.12
CA MET A 67 11.64 1.44 -3.53
C MET A 67 10.11 1.35 -3.48
N PRO A 68 9.45 0.89 -4.55
CA PRO A 68 8.00 0.85 -4.60
C PRO A 68 7.46 -0.18 -3.60
N VAL A 69 7.13 0.26 -2.38
CA VAL A 69 6.25 -0.45 -1.46
C VAL A 69 4.82 -0.08 -1.87
N ARG A 70 4.25 -0.86 -2.79
CA ARG A 70 2.83 -0.68 -3.15
C ARG A 70 1.99 -1.55 -2.21
N PRO A 71 1.11 -0.98 -1.39
CA PRO A 71 0.25 -1.79 -0.54
C PRO A 71 -0.70 -2.62 -1.41
N ALA A 72 -0.97 -3.86 -1.00
CA ALA A 72 -1.93 -4.75 -1.68
C ALA A 72 -3.34 -4.16 -1.79
N TRP A 73 -3.68 -3.19 -0.91
CA TRP A 73 -4.97 -2.51 -0.87
C TRP A 73 -5.02 -1.22 -1.68
N SER A 74 -3.91 -0.76 -2.29
CA SER A 74 -3.94 0.38 -3.21
C SER A 74 -4.62 -0.01 -4.52
N ALA A 75 -5.95 0.08 -4.49
CA ALA A 75 -6.87 -0.11 -5.60
C ALA A 75 -6.80 1.01 -6.66
N ASP A 76 -5.64 1.66 -6.79
CA ASP A 76 -5.32 2.49 -7.94
C ASP A 76 -4.42 1.66 -8.86
N GLY A 77 -5.06 0.83 -9.68
CA GLY A 77 -4.55 0.37 -10.96
C GLY A 77 -3.21 -0.37 -10.96
N CYS A 78 -3.25 -1.67 -11.23
CA CYS A 78 -2.13 -2.35 -11.88
C CYS A 78 -1.87 -1.71 -13.26
N VAL A 79 -1.03 -0.67 -13.34
CA VAL A 79 -0.70 -0.02 -14.63
C VAL A 79 0.13 -0.94 -15.54
N SER A 80 0.71 -2.02 -15.00
CA SER A 80 1.70 -2.85 -15.70
C SER A 80 1.27 -4.30 -15.97
N HIS A 81 0.15 -4.78 -15.42
CA HIS A 81 -0.29 -6.16 -15.58
C HIS A 81 -1.63 -6.25 -16.30
N SER A 82 -1.82 -7.30 -17.09
CA SER A 82 -3.10 -7.57 -17.75
C SER A 82 -4.18 -7.89 -16.70
N LEU A 83 -5.32 -7.23 -16.82
CA LEU A 83 -6.50 -7.49 -16.01
C LEU A 83 -7.42 -8.49 -16.72
N ALA A 84 -7.94 -9.47 -15.98
CA ALA A 84 -8.92 -10.43 -16.47
C ALA A 84 -10.29 -10.16 -15.82
N VAL A 85 -11.37 -10.16 -16.60
CA VAL A 85 -12.73 -10.08 -16.06
C VAL A 85 -13.03 -11.39 -15.34
N VAL A 86 -13.32 -11.32 -14.04
CA VAL A 86 -13.63 -12.48 -13.19
C VAL A 86 -15.09 -12.53 -12.77
N GLY A 87 -15.82 -11.44 -12.92
CA GLY A 87 -17.21 -11.38 -12.50
C GLY A 87 -17.88 -10.05 -12.80
N TRP A 88 -19.10 -9.94 -12.31
CA TRP A 88 -19.96 -8.76 -12.42
C TRP A 88 -20.55 -8.48 -11.05
N THR A 89 -20.64 -7.22 -10.66
CA THR A 89 -21.11 -6.86 -9.30
C THR A 89 -22.61 -7.05 -9.09
N GLY A 90 -23.38 -7.26 -10.17
CA GLY A 90 -24.85 -7.29 -10.11
C GLY A 90 -25.49 -5.92 -9.81
N CYS A 91 -24.71 -4.84 -9.80
CA CYS A 91 -25.10 -3.47 -9.46
C CYS A 91 -26.22 -2.87 -10.34
N GLY A 92 -26.70 -3.57 -11.37
CA GLY A 92 -27.62 -3.04 -12.37
C GLY A 92 -26.98 -2.09 -13.37
N TYR A 93 -25.75 -1.64 -13.17
CA TYR A 93 -24.99 -0.76 -14.07
C TYR A 93 -23.93 -1.50 -14.90
N GLY A 94 -23.95 -2.83 -14.92
CA GLY A 94 -23.00 -3.64 -15.68
C GLY A 94 -21.54 -3.49 -15.22
N CYS A 95 -21.32 -3.23 -13.93
CA CYS A 95 -19.97 -3.07 -13.38
C CYS A 95 -19.19 -4.40 -13.46
N GLU A 96 -18.05 -4.40 -14.14
CA GLU A 96 -17.16 -5.56 -14.28
C GLU A 96 -16.20 -5.65 -13.10
N ILE A 97 -16.08 -6.84 -12.54
CA ILE A 97 -15.04 -7.17 -11.56
C ILE A 97 -13.86 -7.71 -12.34
N VAL A 98 -12.73 -7.02 -12.25
CA VAL A 98 -11.48 -7.42 -12.90
C VAL A 98 -10.45 -7.80 -11.84
N ARG A 99 -9.69 -8.85 -12.12
CA ARG A 99 -8.63 -9.35 -11.26
C ARG A 99 -7.34 -9.51 -12.03
N CYS A 100 -6.23 -9.13 -11.42
CA CYS A 100 -4.91 -9.45 -11.94
C CYS A 100 -4.56 -10.90 -11.56
N PRO A 101 -4.21 -11.78 -12.53
CA PRO A 101 -3.82 -13.16 -12.23
C PRO A 101 -2.47 -13.24 -11.51
N ASP A 102 -1.60 -12.24 -11.68
CA ASP A 102 -0.23 -12.26 -11.15
C ASP A 102 -0.13 -11.79 -9.70
N CYS A 103 -0.85 -10.73 -9.33
CA CYS A 103 -0.84 -10.20 -7.96
C CYS A 103 -2.15 -10.44 -7.19
N GLY A 104 -3.19 -10.95 -7.86
CA GLY A 104 -4.47 -11.26 -7.23
C GLY A 104 -5.35 -10.05 -6.91
N GLY A 105 -4.87 -8.81 -7.14
CA GLY A 105 -5.62 -7.57 -6.87
C GLY A 105 -6.90 -7.48 -7.71
N GLU A 106 -7.99 -7.09 -7.07
CA GLU A 106 -9.33 -6.99 -7.64
C GLU A 106 -9.81 -5.54 -7.68
N GLN A 107 -10.43 -5.13 -8.78
CA GLN A 107 -11.01 -3.80 -8.96
C GLN A 107 -12.37 -3.92 -9.64
N VAL A 108 -13.24 -2.92 -9.43
CA VAL A 108 -14.49 -2.77 -10.16
C VAL A 108 -14.32 -1.70 -11.23
N LEU A 109 -14.44 -2.08 -12.50
CA LEU A 109 -14.43 -1.13 -13.60
C LEU A 109 -15.85 -0.74 -13.98
N HIS A 110 -16.07 0.56 -14.12
CA HIS A 110 -17.23 1.10 -14.81
C HIS A 110 -16.86 1.30 -16.28
N ARG A 111 -17.68 0.77 -17.20
CA ARG A 111 -17.58 1.17 -18.61
C ARG A 111 -18.05 2.62 -18.67
N THR A 112 -17.14 3.53 -19.00
CA THR A 112 -17.27 4.99 -18.86
C THR A 112 -18.30 5.66 -19.79
N GLU A 113 -19.22 4.92 -20.40
CA GLU A 113 -20.25 5.47 -21.30
C GLU A 113 -21.66 5.20 -20.73
N ASP A 114 -22.00 5.91 -19.66
CA ASP A 114 -23.35 6.02 -19.10
C ASP A 114 -23.82 4.88 -18.19
N GLY A 115 -24.01 5.23 -16.91
CA GLY A 115 -24.68 4.41 -15.91
C GLY A 115 -26.17 4.24 -16.20
N TYR A 116 -26.51 3.48 -17.24
CA TYR A 116 -27.87 3.02 -17.47
C TYR A 116 -28.16 1.71 -16.72
N ARG A 117 -29.38 1.62 -16.21
CA ARG A 117 -29.91 0.42 -15.55
C ARG A 117 -30.10 -0.68 -16.59
N ALA A 118 -29.50 -1.84 -16.36
CA ALA A 118 -29.65 -3.04 -17.16
C ALA A 118 -31.15 -3.32 -17.40
N GLY A 119 -31.58 -3.20 -18.66
CA GLY A 119 -32.99 -3.35 -19.07
C GLY A 119 -33.50 -2.29 -20.05
N MET A 120 -32.77 -1.20 -20.31
CA MET A 120 -33.15 -0.24 -21.35
C MET A 120 -32.46 -0.59 -22.67
N ALA A 121 -33.24 -1.10 -23.63
CA ALA A 121 -32.76 -1.34 -24.99
C ALA A 121 -32.40 -0.02 -25.68
N HIS A 122 -31.28 -0.03 -26.43
CA HIS A 122 -30.87 1.06 -27.33
C HIS A 122 -32.06 1.48 -28.20
N ALA A 123 -32.58 2.70 -28.02
CA ALA A 123 -33.29 3.36 -29.10
C ALA A 123 -32.22 3.85 -30.09
N ALA A 124 -32.42 3.47 -31.35
CA ALA A 124 -31.53 3.71 -32.48
C ALA A 124 -31.33 5.21 -32.80
#